data_AF-A0A2K0WSV1-F1
#
_entry.id   AF-A0A2K0WSV1-F1
#
_cell.length_a   1.000
_cell.length_b   1.000
_cell.length_c   1.000
_cell.angle_alpha   90.00
_cell.angle_beta   90.00
_cell.angle_gamma   90.00
#
_symmetry.space_group_name_H-M   'P 1'
#
loop_
_entity.id
_entity.type
_entity.pdbx_description
1 polymer ?
#
loop_
_entity_poly.entity_id
_entity_poly.type
_entity_poly.pdbx_seq_one_letter_code
_entity_poly.pdbx_strand_id
1 'polypeptide(L)'
;MSDLNSLDERELDTIVRKVVDLEFVFSKGDPVQLGQSKGDKFILLPEPETFIVGFQAGRAAGEPISELSLLYHRLTKAPKESRSRVQPQEYLDELGVPLNDPETTTYLWKNELPPREFQIMPARCGIMPPGPEDDNICEALIFGTTDDDLSKITAIGVDAQLRGFEVCFTNGESRIIGHTNAMQYLPIDGPGGERILYLNVEISFYPTGIQFVTTKSRHFIVGQPDAQAEIRFPDAGRFSDRDALMGIHCHWRNRHAPHTSLDMIGAFVSKSGLGPSVRAQLALDADAHFWVPGRPPKGMRKVGRIYGERGFDWLETDSRVPQHMPRRNAVVSWFDCSRPITSIKVGLCHGTEGYQIPLVAMAFTYADDQTTMSIGPTKFSPPKDNRGRAGHYWCGCEEGSHRDEELEQQPHYIEDEWDAQGSYLEFAQVWVGDYGYLTGLQFITRDGRESPAWGYCVSEEPNTNPRINVRPLTKPVRLPLQVLEENRGAGLKVFVDAMDRGVPRQGYVVVGIQLFDFSKD
;
A
#
# COMPACT_ATOMS: atom_id res chain seq x y z
N MET A 1 40.21 -2.32 22.87
CA MET A 1 39.57 -1.05 23.29
C MET A 1 40.30 0.05 22.54
N SER A 2 39.56 1.00 21.95
CA SER A 2 39.95 1.87 20.80
C SER A 2 40.25 1.07 19.51
N ASP A 3 39.60 1.29 18.36
CA ASP A 3 38.49 2.18 17.99
C ASP A 3 37.55 1.47 17.00
N LEU A 4 36.28 1.28 17.36
CA LEU A 4 35.24 0.66 16.50
C LEU A 4 33.85 1.32 16.63
N ASN A 5 33.71 2.37 17.45
CA ASN A 5 32.43 3.01 17.79
C ASN A 5 32.30 4.42 17.19
N SER A 6 32.57 4.59 15.89
CA SER A 6 32.27 5.85 15.18
C SER A 6 32.16 5.74 13.65
N LEU A 7 31.70 4.60 13.13
CA LEU A 7 31.04 4.63 11.82
C LEU A 7 29.74 5.41 12.03
N ASP A 8 29.59 6.56 11.38
CA ASP A 8 28.32 7.31 11.36
C ASP A 8 27.25 6.37 10.78
N GLU A 9 26.07 6.29 11.38
CA GLU A 9 25.00 5.36 10.98
C GLU A 9 24.65 5.53 9.47
N ARG A 10 24.87 6.74 8.95
CA ARG A 10 24.76 7.10 7.52
C ARG A 10 25.71 6.33 6.59
N GLU A 11 26.90 5.93 7.04
CA GLU A 11 27.87 5.22 6.17
C GLU A 11 27.45 3.77 5.88
N LEU A 12 26.63 3.14 6.73
CA LEU A 12 26.18 1.75 6.56
C LEU A 12 25.03 1.60 5.54
N ASP A 13 24.17 2.62 5.43
CA ASP A 13 23.05 2.64 4.48
C ASP A 13 23.42 3.28 3.13
N THR A 14 24.58 3.95 3.01
CA THR A 14 25.05 4.56 1.76
C THR A 14 25.18 3.54 0.62
N ILE A 15 24.44 3.74 -0.48
CA ILE A 15 24.54 2.92 -1.70
C ILE A 15 25.40 3.65 -2.73
N VAL A 16 26.60 3.12 -2.99
CA VAL A 16 27.50 3.65 -4.02
C VAL A 16 27.12 3.06 -5.39
N ARG A 17 26.49 3.87 -6.25
CA ARG A 17 26.22 3.50 -7.64
C ARG A 17 27.43 3.77 -8.53
N LYS A 18 27.51 3.04 -9.65
CA LYS A 18 28.55 3.21 -10.68
C LYS A 18 27.93 3.13 -12.06
N VAL A 19 28.32 4.03 -12.96
CA VAL A 19 27.87 4.02 -14.36
C VAL A 19 28.64 2.94 -15.12
N VAL A 20 27.99 1.83 -15.44
CA VAL A 20 28.62 0.69 -16.15
C VAL A 20 28.51 0.76 -17.67
N ASP A 21 27.75 1.74 -18.18
CA ASP A 21 27.29 1.79 -19.56
C ASP A 21 26.75 3.17 -19.95
N LEU A 22 26.80 3.49 -21.25
CA LEU A 22 26.14 4.65 -21.86
C LEU A 22 25.61 4.25 -23.24
N GLU A 23 24.33 4.50 -23.49
CA GLU A 23 23.71 4.36 -24.82
C GLU A 23 23.51 5.73 -25.45
N PHE A 24 24.07 5.95 -26.63
CA PHE A 24 23.85 7.16 -27.40
C PHE A 24 22.77 6.93 -28.45
N VAL A 25 21.60 7.50 -28.17
CA VAL A 25 20.43 7.56 -29.05
C VAL A 25 20.59 8.78 -29.97
N PHE A 26 20.92 8.54 -31.24
CA PHE A 26 21.07 9.60 -32.24
C PHE A 26 19.70 10.05 -32.78
N SER A 27 19.70 11.04 -33.68
CA SER A 27 18.51 11.47 -34.43
C SER A 27 18.36 10.78 -35.81
N LYS A 28 19.41 10.06 -36.25
CA LYS A 28 19.45 9.16 -37.41
C LYS A 28 20.60 8.17 -37.25
N GLY A 29 20.34 6.88 -37.50
CA GLY A 29 21.34 5.81 -37.43
C GLY A 29 21.37 5.13 -36.07
N ASP A 30 21.80 3.87 -36.07
CA ASP A 30 21.64 2.95 -34.94
C ASP A 30 22.26 3.48 -33.62
N PRO A 31 21.65 3.19 -32.46
CA PRO A 31 22.22 3.53 -31.16
C PRO A 31 23.64 2.99 -30.97
N VAL A 32 24.50 3.77 -30.31
CA VAL A 32 25.87 3.34 -29.97
C VAL A 32 25.97 3.05 -28.48
N GLN A 33 26.17 1.78 -28.15
CA GLN A 33 26.32 1.28 -26.78
C GLN A 33 27.79 1.26 -26.33
N LEU A 34 28.08 1.74 -25.12
CA LEU A 34 29.43 1.83 -24.55
C LEU A 34 29.54 1.20 -23.15
N GLY A 35 29.32 -0.10 -23.05
CA GLY A 35 29.39 -0.82 -21.78
C GLY A 35 28.55 -2.08 -21.75
N GLN A 36 27.88 -2.31 -20.63
CA GLN A 36 26.97 -3.44 -20.44
C GLN A 36 25.53 -2.94 -20.23
N SER A 37 24.61 -3.31 -21.12
CA SER A 37 23.21 -2.84 -21.09
C SER A 37 22.36 -3.29 -19.89
N LYS A 38 22.96 -3.92 -18.87
CA LYS A 38 22.27 -4.42 -17.67
C LYS A 38 22.42 -3.45 -16.50
N GLY A 39 21.30 -3.14 -15.84
CA GLY A 39 21.25 -2.28 -14.66
C GLY A 39 20.17 -1.22 -14.79
N ASP A 40 20.04 -0.40 -13.76
CA ASP A 40 19.08 0.71 -13.71
C ASP A 40 19.39 1.78 -14.76
N LYS A 41 18.36 2.48 -15.23
CA LYS A 41 18.39 3.35 -16.41
C LYS A 41 18.07 4.79 -16.05
N PHE A 42 18.97 5.71 -16.39
CA PHE A 42 18.74 7.15 -16.28
C PHE A 42 18.87 7.81 -17.65
N ILE A 43 18.03 8.78 -17.93
CA ILE A 43 18.04 9.49 -19.21
C ILE A 43 18.67 10.88 -19.03
N LEU A 44 19.68 11.17 -19.84
CA LEU A 44 20.24 12.51 -19.97
C LEU A 44 19.73 13.16 -21.26
N LEU A 45 18.99 14.26 -21.13
CA LEU A 45 18.63 15.13 -22.26
C LEU A 45 19.56 16.35 -22.32
N PRO A 46 19.90 16.85 -23.53
CA PRO A 46 20.57 18.13 -23.68
C PRO A 46 19.66 19.28 -23.24
N GLU A 47 20.25 20.40 -22.79
CA GLU A 47 19.51 21.62 -22.46
C GLU A 47 18.65 22.11 -23.65
N PRO A 48 17.50 22.79 -23.40
CA PRO A 48 16.68 23.37 -24.45
C PRO A 48 17.48 24.22 -25.46
N GLU A 49 17.16 24.08 -26.75
CA GLU A 49 17.92 24.63 -27.89
C GLU A 49 19.39 24.19 -28.00
N THR A 50 19.83 23.14 -27.30
CA THR A 50 21.16 22.55 -27.46
C THR A 50 21.12 21.12 -27.97
N PHE A 51 22.26 20.61 -28.43
CA PHE A 51 22.44 19.22 -28.82
C PHE A 51 23.87 18.76 -28.56
N ILE A 52 24.04 17.47 -28.32
CA ILE A 52 25.35 16.85 -28.10
C ILE A 52 26.05 16.70 -29.45
N VAL A 53 27.27 17.23 -29.56
CA VAL A 53 28.13 17.15 -30.76
C VAL A 53 29.36 16.27 -30.57
N GLY A 54 29.59 15.81 -29.34
CA GLY A 54 30.65 14.88 -28.99
C GLY A 54 30.61 14.55 -27.51
N PHE A 55 31.31 13.49 -27.12
CA PHE A 55 31.48 13.10 -25.73
C PHE A 55 32.89 12.53 -25.53
N GLN A 56 33.34 12.50 -24.29
CA GLN A 56 34.53 11.78 -23.85
C GLN A 56 34.16 11.01 -22.57
N ALA A 57 34.42 9.70 -22.56
CA ALA A 57 34.19 8.85 -21.41
C ALA A 57 35.54 8.26 -20.93
N GLY A 58 35.87 8.50 -19.67
CA GLY A 58 37.01 7.88 -19.00
C GLY A 58 36.61 6.53 -18.41
N ARG A 59 37.29 5.45 -18.80
CA ARG A 59 37.18 4.12 -18.17
C ARG A 59 38.47 3.33 -18.32
N ALA A 60 38.78 2.49 -17.34
CA ALA A 60 39.76 1.42 -17.50
C ALA A 60 39.09 0.17 -18.13
N ALA A 61 39.89 -0.76 -18.65
CA ALA A 61 39.37 -1.96 -19.30
C ALA A 61 38.66 -2.88 -18.29
N GLY A 62 37.35 -3.09 -18.45
CA GLY A 62 36.52 -3.89 -17.53
C GLY A 62 35.97 -3.10 -16.33
N GLU A 63 36.39 -1.86 -16.12
CA GLU A 63 35.91 -0.99 -15.05
C GLU A 63 34.70 -0.13 -15.49
N PRO A 64 33.89 0.34 -14.53
CA PRO A 64 32.87 1.35 -14.77
C PRO A 64 33.44 2.66 -15.35
N ILE A 65 32.55 3.47 -15.92
CA ILE A 65 32.85 4.80 -16.41
C ILE A 65 33.08 5.70 -15.20
N SER A 66 34.30 6.22 -15.07
CA SER A 66 34.73 7.08 -13.96
C SER A 66 34.56 8.57 -14.27
N GLU A 67 34.53 8.94 -15.54
CA GLU A 67 34.38 10.32 -16.01
C GLU A 67 33.52 10.37 -17.27
N LEU A 68 32.60 11.33 -17.36
CA LEU A 68 31.84 11.64 -18.57
C LEU A 68 31.86 13.14 -18.83
N SER A 69 32.32 13.53 -20.01
CA SER A 69 32.24 14.90 -20.53
C SER A 69 31.38 14.92 -21.77
N LEU A 70 30.36 15.80 -21.80
CA LEU A 70 29.46 15.99 -22.93
C LEU A 70 29.71 17.37 -23.55
N LEU A 71 29.92 17.42 -24.87
CA LEU A 71 30.13 18.65 -25.61
C LEU A 71 28.82 19.09 -26.28
N TYR A 72 28.28 20.23 -25.83
CA TYR A 72 27.03 20.78 -26.34
C TYR A 72 27.25 21.88 -27.39
N HIS A 73 26.35 21.96 -28.36
CA HIS A 73 26.27 23.08 -29.31
C HIS A 73 24.85 23.65 -29.37
N ARG A 74 24.71 24.95 -29.67
CA ARG A 74 23.39 25.60 -29.78
C ARG A 74 22.77 25.38 -31.15
N LEU A 75 21.51 24.96 -31.19
CA LEU A 75 20.71 24.78 -32.41
C LEU A 75 20.62 26.06 -33.25
N THR A 76 20.57 27.22 -32.59
CA THR A 76 20.58 28.55 -33.24
C THR A 76 21.87 28.85 -34.00
N LYS A 77 22.99 28.19 -33.66
CA LYS A 77 24.28 28.31 -34.36
C LYS A 77 24.50 27.22 -35.42
N ALA A 78 23.71 26.15 -35.41
CA ALA A 78 23.76 25.12 -36.45
C ALA A 78 23.29 25.68 -37.81
N PRO A 79 23.91 25.25 -38.94
CA PRO A 79 23.47 25.58 -40.29
C PRO A 79 21.98 25.26 -40.48
N LYS A 80 21.22 26.14 -41.14
CA LYS A 80 19.75 25.99 -41.28
C LYS A 80 19.35 24.61 -41.82
N GLU A 81 20.05 24.13 -42.84
CA GLU A 81 19.86 22.83 -43.48
C GLU A 81 20.13 21.63 -42.56
N SER A 82 20.92 21.82 -41.50
CA SER A 82 21.21 20.77 -40.52
C SER A 82 20.28 20.80 -39.31
N ARG A 83 19.47 21.84 -39.10
CA ARG A 83 18.58 21.93 -37.91
C ARG A 83 17.50 20.86 -37.91
N SER A 84 17.02 20.44 -39.07
CA SER A 84 16.10 19.29 -39.23
C SER A 84 16.74 17.95 -38.86
N ARG A 85 18.07 17.85 -38.85
CA ARG A 85 18.81 16.67 -38.34
C ARG A 85 18.94 16.68 -36.81
N VAL A 86 18.47 17.74 -36.15
CA VAL A 86 18.57 17.98 -34.71
C VAL A 86 17.18 18.21 -34.10
N GLN A 87 16.11 17.95 -34.86
CA GLN A 87 14.78 17.73 -34.29
C GLN A 87 14.70 16.24 -33.97
N PRO A 88 14.80 15.83 -32.70
CA PRO A 88 14.95 14.42 -32.38
C PRO A 88 13.59 13.71 -32.38
N GLN A 89 12.49 14.47 -32.28
CA GLN A 89 11.13 13.98 -32.03
C GLN A 89 10.75 12.75 -32.85
N GLU A 90 10.66 12.88 -34.18
CA GLU A 90 10.21 11.80 -35.08
C GLU A 90 11.08 10.53 -34.98
N TYR A 91 12.37 10.65 -34.64
CA TYR A 91 13.30 9.52 -34.56
C TYR A 91 13.41 8.92 -33.14
N LEU A 92 13.19 9.71 -32.10
CA LEU A 92 12.97 9.21 -30.74
C LEU A 92 11.67 8.43 -30.65
N ASP A 93 10.65 8.87 -31.38
CA ASP A 93 9.38 8.16 -31.55
C ASP A 93 9.62 6.79 -32.26
N GLU A 94 10.50 6.74 -33.28
CA GLU A 94 10.95 5.49 -33.94
C GLU A 94 11.73 4.55 -32.98
N LEU A 95 12.77 5.05 -32.29
CA LEU A 95 13.58 4.27 -31.34
C LEU A 95 12.87 3.94 -30.02
N GLY A 96 11.73 4.57 -29.75
CA GLY A 96 10.79 4.16 -28.71
C GLY A 96 11.13 4.62 -27.30
N VAL A 97 11.84 5.73 -27.14
CA VAL A 97 12.16 6.32 -25.83
C VAL A 97 11.11 7.39 -25.47
N PRO A 98 10.38 7.31 -24.35
CA PRO A 98 9.32 8.26 -23.99
C PRO A 98 9.84 9.62 -23.48
N LEU A 99 10.60 10.34 -24.31
CA LEU A 99 11.23 11.62 -23.98
C LEU A 99 10.28 12.82 -23.98
N ASN A 100 9.01 12.57 -24.28
CA ASN A 100 7.95 13.59 -24.34
C ASN A 100 7.34 13.88 -22.96
N ASP A 101 7.68 13.06 -21.95
CA ASP A 101 7.29 13.28 -20.56
C ASP A 101 8.53 13.72 -19.76
N PRO A 102 8.53 14.93 -19.14
CA PRO A 102 9.63 15.38 -18.30
C PRO A 102 10.00 14.37 -17.21
N GLU A 103 8.97 13.69 -16.68
CA GLU A 103 9.04 12.66 -15.64
C GLU A 103 9.94 11.48 -16.03
N THR A 104 9.97 11.08 -17.31
CA THR A 104 10.85 9.99 -17.78
C THR A 104 12.31 10.30 -17.49
N THR A 105 12.69 11.57 -17.49
CA THR A 105 14.07 12.05 -17.28
C THR A 105 14.37 12.50 -15.86
N THR A 106 13.36 12.48 -14.97
CA THR A 106 13.50 12.88 -13.57
C THR A 106 14.01 11.74 -12.69
N TYR A 107 13.79 10.49 -13.08
CA TYR A 107 13.99 9.31 -12.22
C TYR A 107 15.04 8.32 -12.76
N LEU A 108 15.72 7.63 -11.83
CA LEU A 108 16.51 6.43 -12.12
C LEU A 108 15.56 5.23 -12.16
N TRP A 109 15.29 4.70 -13.34
CA TRP A 109 14.33 3.61 -13.53
C TRP A 109 14.96 2.24 -13.27
N LYS A 110 14.26 1.39 -12.51
CA LYS A 110 14.73 0.05 -12.16
C LYS A 110 14.78 -0.88 -13.39
N ASN A 111 15.96 -1.38 -13.73
CA ASN A 111 16.28 -2.26 -14.89
C ASN A 111 15.94 -1.73 -16.31
N GLU A 112 14.77 -1.14 -16.52
CA GLU A 112 14.22 -0.77 -17.82
C GLU A 112 13.49 0.58 -17.78
N LEU A 113 13.39 1.25 -18.93
CA LEU A 113 12.63 2.49 -19.06
C LEU A 113 11.13 2.18 -19.22
N PRO A 114 10.21 3.10 -18.83
CA PRO A 114 8.78 2.91 -19.02
C PRO A 114 8.38 2.70 -20.49
N PRO A 115 7.31 1.93 -20.77
CA PRO A 115 6.80 1.77 -22.13
C PRO A 115 6.30 3.09 -22.76
N ARG A 116 6.58 3.27 -24.06
CA ARG A 116 6.38 4.53 -24.81
C ARG A 116 4.93 4.87 -25.13
N GLU A 117 4.08 3.85 -25.20
CA GLU A 117 2.65 3.93 -25.44
C GLU A 117 1.91 4.66 -24.30
N PHE A 118 2.54 4.77 -23.14
CA PHE A 118 1.99 5.46 -21.98
C PHE A 118 2.27 6.96 -22.00
N GLN A 119 1.39 7.69 -21.34
CA GLN A 119 1.71 8.96 -20.73
C GLN A 119 2.15 8.69 -19.30
N ILE A 120 3.22 9.33 -18.86
CA ILE A 120 3.68 9.24 -17.48
C ILE A 120 3.02 10.38 -16.72
N MET A 121 2.28 10.07 -15.68
CA MET A 121 1.75 11.10 -14.82
C MET A 121 2.80 11.53 -13.81
N PRO A 122 2.97 12.86 -13.60
CA PRO A 122 3.90 13.37 -12.62
C PRO A 122 3.68 12.77 -11.26
N ALA A 123 4.77 12.29 -10.67
CA ALA A 123 4.69 11.66 -9.37
C ALA A 123 4.25 12.67 -8.30
N ARG A 124 3.73 12.14 -7.20
CA ARG A 124 3.35 12.92 -6.02
C ARG A 124 4.12 12.36 -4.84
N CYS A 125 4.72 13.28 -4.09
CA CYS A 125 5.41 13.02 -2.83
C CYS A 125 4.83 13.96 -1.76
N GLY A 126 5.12 13.68 -0.50
CA GLY A 126 4.69 14.54 0.60
C GLY A 126 5.55 15.80 0.76
N ILE A 127 5.37 16.47 1.90
CA ILE A 127 6.02 17.75 2.23
C ILE A 127 7.56 17.70 2.12
N MET A 128 8.16 16.52 2.35
CA MET A 128 9.59 16.27 2.16
C MET A 128 9.79 15.51 0.84
N PRO A 129 10.10 16.18 -0.29
CA PRO A 129 10.43 15.48 -1.53
C PRO A 129 11.68 14.61 -1.34
N PRO A 130 11.89 13.57 -2.18
CA PRO A 130 13.12 12.79 -2.17
C PRO A 130 14.33 13.73 -2.31
N GLY A 131 15.33 13.58 -1.44
CA GLY A 131 16.62 14.26 -1.61
C GLY A 131 17.27 13.82 -2.92
N PRO A 132 18.22 14.57 -3.50
CA PRO A 132 18.90 14.21 -4.76
C PRO A 132 19.93 13.07 -4.59
N GLU A 133 19.65 12.13 -3.68
CA GLU A 133 20.55 11.05 -3.27
C GLU A 133 20.53 9.90 -4.28
N ASP A 134 21.64 9.17 -4.33
CA ASP A 134 21.86 8.09 -5.29
C ASP A 134 20.86 6.91 -5.15
N ASP A 135 20.01 6.85 -4.11
CA ASP A 135 19.04 5.75 -3.93
C ASP A 135 17.63 6.01 -4.51
N ASN A 136 17.45 7.08 -5.31
CA ASN A 136 16.16 7.38 -5.94
C ASN A 136 15.78 6.45 -7.12
N ILE A 137 15.83 5.12 -6.91
CA ILE A 137 15.23 4.17 -7.86
C ILE A 137 13.72 4.34 -7.88
N CYS A 138 13.16 4.50 -9.07
CA CYS A 138 11.75 4.34 -9.36
C CYS A 138 11.48 2.93 -9.93
N GLU A 139 10.57 2.17 -9.31
CA GLU A 139 10.10 0.88 -9.81
C GLU A 139 8.75 1.04 -10.53
N ALA A 140 8.65 0.53 -11.76
CA ALA A 140 7.41 0.54 -12.55
C ALA A 140 6.64 -0.79 -12.40
N LEU A 141 5.34 -0.71 -12.12
CA LEU A 141 4.41 -1.84 -12.14
C LEU A 141 3.37 -1.61 -13.25
N ILE A 142 3.62 -2.25 -14.40
CA ILE A 142 2.74 -2.17 -15.56
C ILE A 142 1.62 -3.22 -15.44
N PHE A 143 0.37 -2.75 -15.46
CA PHE A 143 -0.84 -3.57 -15.43
C PHE A 143 -1.09 -4.22 -16.80
N GLY A 144 -0.87 -3.48 -17.88
CA GLY A 144 -1.00 -3.95 -19.27
C GLY A 144 -0.74 -2.83 -20.26
N THR A 145 -0.40 -3.15 -21.51
CA THR A 145 -0.26 -2.16 -22.60
C THR A 145 -1.49 -2.12 -23.51
N THR A 146 -2.33 -3.17 -23.46
CA THR A 146 -3.57 -3.32 -24.24
C THR A 146 -4.75 -3.72 -23.34
N ASP A 147 -5.99 -3.55 -23.82
CA ASP A 147 -7.17 -4.06 -23.08
C ASP A 147 -7.16 -5.60 -22.94
N ASP A 148 -6.57 -6.32 -23.90
CA ASP A 148 -6.37 -7.77 -23.81
C ASP A 148 -5.49 -8.14 -22.61
N ASP A 149 -4.44 -7.35 -22.32
CA ASP A 149 -3.63 -7.53 -21.11
C ASP A 149 -4.37 -7.17 -19.83
N LEU A 150 -5.13 -6.07 -19.83
CA LEU A 150 -5.96 -5.71 -18.69
C LEU A 150 -7.07 -6.73 -18.41
N SER A 151 -7.56 -7.42 -19.45
CA SER A 151 -8.51 -8.53 -19.34
C SER A 151 -7.92 -9.76 -18.65
N LYS A 152 -6.60 -9.90 -18.61
CA LYS A 152 -5.91 -11.00 -17.93
C LYS A 152 -5.72 -10.74 -16.44
N ILE A 153 -6.02 -9.54 -15.91
CA ILE A 153 -5.81 -9.23 -14.49
C ILE A 153 -6.81 -10.00 -13.62
N THR A 154 -6.29 -10.76 -12.65
CA THR A 154 -7.07 -11.56 -11.68
C THR A 154 -7.03 -11.00 -10.27
N ALA A 155 -6.02 -10.19 -9.93
CA ALA A 155 -5.97 -9.45 -8.67
C ALA A 155 -5.01 -8.25 -8.74
N ILE A 156 -5.27 -7.26 -7.88
CA ILE A 156 -4.32 -6.22 -7.47
C ILE A 156 -4.05 -6.37 -5.97
N GLY A 157 -2.79 -6.29 -5.56
CA GLY A 157 -2.33 -6.50 -4.19
C GLY A 157 -1.41 -5.39 -3.71
N VAL A 158 -1.44 -5.11 -2.40
CA VAL A 158 -0.74 -4.00 -1.75
C VAL A 158 -0.26 -4.46 -0.37
N ASP A 159 0.98 -4.14 0.01
CA ASP A 159 1.50 -4.37 1.35
C ASP A 159 0.86 -3.40 2.37
N ALA A 160 0.52 -3.90 3.56
CA ALA A 160 -0.17 -3.16 4.63
C ALA A 160 0.46 -1.81 5.00
N GLN A 161 1.78 -1.66 4.82
CA GLN A 161 2.56 -0.47 5.14
C GLN A 161 2.95 0.32 3.87
N LEU A 162 2.30 0.03 2.74
CA LEU A 162 2.55 0.56 1.40
C LEU A 162 3.96 0.26 0.87
N ARG A 163 4.64 -0.78 1.39
CA ARG A 163 6.03 -1.11 1.01
C ARG A 163 6.15 -1.78 -0.36
N GLY A 164 5.06 -2.24 -0.96
CA GLY A 164 5.08 -2.95 -2.24
C GLY A 164 3.69 -3.22 -2.80
N PHE A 165 3.67 -3.61 -4.07
CA PHE A 165 2.49 -3.79 -4.90
C PHE A 165 2.66 -5.02 -5.79
N GLU A 166 1.57 -5.73 -6.07
CA GLU A 166 1.54 -6.91 -6.93
C GLU A 166 0.31 -6.89 -7.86
N VAL A 167 0.48 -7.30 -9.12
CA VAL A 167 -0.62 -7.57 -10.05
C VAL A 167 -0.54 -9.03 -10.48
N CYS A 168 -1.64 -9.77 -10.34
CA CYS A 168 -1.74 -11.17 -10.72
C CYS A 168 -2.50 -11.34 -12.04
N PHE A 169 -2.13 -12.33 -12.83
CA PHE A 169 -2.69 -12.58 -14.17
C PHE A 169 -3.33 -13.98 -14.30
N THR A 170 -4.17 -14.17 -15.32
CA THR A 170 -4.88 -15.44 -15.60
C THR A 170 -3.97 -16.61 -15.95
N ASN A 171 -2.75 -16.35 -16.41
CA ASN A 171 -1.73 -17.37 -16.67
C ASN A 171 -0.99 -17.83 -15.40
N GLY A 172 -1.30 -17.27 -14.23
CA GLY A 172 -0.65 -17.56 -12.95
C GLY A 172 0.65 -16.78 -12.70
N GLU A 173 1.07 -15.92 -13.63
CA GLU A 173 2.19 -15.00 -13.41
C GLU A 173 1.74 -13.82 -12.54
N SER A 174 2.71 -13.18 -11.87
CA SER A 174 2.51 -11.88 -11.22
C SER A 174 3.68 -10.93 -11.48
N ARG A 175 3.39 -9.62 -11.41
CA ARG A 175 4.38 -8.55 -11.47
C ARG A 175 4.41 -7.86 -10.12
N ILE A 176 5.60 -7.65 -9.56
CA ILE A 176 5.80 -7.15 -8.20
C ILE A 176 6.80 -5.98 -8.21
N ILE A 177 6.49 -4.93 -7.45
CA ILE A 177 7.42 -3.87 -7.06
C ILE A 177 7.44 -3.69 -5.54
N GLY A 178 8.54 -3.18 -4.97
CA GLY A 178 8.66 -2.97 -3.53
C GLY A 178 8.91 -4.26 -2.71
N HIS A 179 8.46 -4.29 -1.46
CA HIS A 179 8.42 -5.45 -0.56
C HIS A 179 6.99 -5.88 -0.27
N THR A 180 6.71 -7.17 -0.34
CA THR A 180 5.36 -7.76 -0.29
C THR A 180 5.18 -8.66 0.93
N ASN A 181 5.43 -8.13 2.13
CA ASN A 181 5.54 -8.95 3.35
C ASN A 181 4.17 -9.21 4.00
N ALA A 182 3.23 -8.27 3.93
CA ALA A 182 1.86 -8.43 4.42
C ALA A 182 0.87 -7.89 3.40
N MET A 183 0.50 -8.74 2.43
CA MET A 183 -0.29 -8.35 1.26
C MET A 183 -1.79 -8.51 1.50
N GLN A 184 -2.53 -7.42 1.30
CA GLN A 184 -3.97 -7.45 1.05
C GLN A 184 -4.20 -7.49 -0.46
N TYR A 185 -5.24 -8.21 -0.92
CA TYR A 185 -5.59 -8.29 -2.35
C TYR A 185 -7.06 -7.96 -2.57
N LEU A 186 -7.34 -7.30 -3.69
CA LEU A 186 -8.66 -7.28 -4.32
C LEU A 186 -8.63 -8.24 -5.52
N PRO A 187 -9.39 -9.35 -5.50
CA PRO A 187 -9.62 -10.16 -6.70
C PRO A 187 -10.33 -9.31 -7.75
N ILE A 188 -9.84 -9.27 -8.98
CA ILE A 188 -10.37 -8.52 -10.13
C ILE A 188 -10.91 -9.51 -11.16
N ASP A 189 -12.13 -9.29 -11.65
CA ASP A 189 -12.70 -10.11 -12.73
C ASP A 189 -12.36 -9.52 -14.10
N GLY A 190 -11.07 -9.50 -14.45
CA GLY A 190 -10.58 -9.03 -15.74
C GLY A 190 -11.28 -9.70 -16.93
N PRO A 191 -11.42 -11.04 -16.96
CA PRO A 191 -12.10 -11.75 -18.05
C PRO A 191 -13.58 -11.40 -18.17
N GLY A 192 -14.28 -11.15 -17.06
CA GLY A 192 -15.65 -10.64 -17.02
C GLY A 192 -15.78 -9.13 -17.23
N GLY A 193 -14.74 -8.46 -17.73
CA GLY A 193 -14.77 -7.04 -18.14
C GLY A 193 -14.55 -6.05 -16.99
N GLU A 194 -14.09 -6.49 -15.82
CA GLU A 194 -13.68 -5.57 -14.77
C GLU A 194 -12.33 -4.92 -15.10
N ARG A 195 -12.22 -3.62 -14.84
CA ARG A 195 -10.99 -2.83 -15.02
C ARG A 195 -10.78 -1.95 -13.80
N ILE A 196 -9.52 -1.68 -13.48
CA ILE A 196 -9.15 -0.62 -12.53
C ILE A 196 -9.31 0.71 -13.27
N LEU A 197 -10.16 1.59 -12.76
CA LEU A 197 -10.45 2.90 -13.34
C LEU A 197 -9.41 3.93 -12.94
N TYR A 198 -9.21 4.06 -11.63
CA TYR A 198 -8.35 5.08 -11.03
C TYR A 198 -7.74 4.60 -9.71
N LEU A 199 -6.62 5.23 -9.39
CA LEU A 199 -5.95 5.18 -8.10
C LEU A 199 -6.13 6.56 -7.45
N ASN A 200 -6.73 6.60 -6.27
CA ASN A 200 -6.61 7.77 -5.39
C ASN A 200 -5.47 7.51 -4.38
N VAL A 201 -4.70 8.55 -4.03
CA VAL A 201 -3.60 8.48 -3.06
C VAL A 201 -3.75 9.61 -2.05
N GLU A 202 -3.78 9.28 -0.77
CA GLU A 202 -3.72 10.25 0.32
C GLU A 202 -2.26 10.51 0.71
N ILE A 203 -1.87 11.79 0.77
CA ILE A 203 -0.48 12.22 0.93
C ILE A 203 -0.39 13.35 1.94
N SER A 204 0.37 13.09 3.01
CA SER A 204 0.72 14.06 4.05
C SER A 204 2.23 14.36 3.99
N PHE A 205 3.02 13.95 4.99
CA PHE A 205 4.48 13.97 4.91
C PHE A 205 5.05 12.94 3.91
N TYR A 206 4.30 11.88 3.65
CA TYR A 206 4.50 10.82 2.64
C TYR A 206 3.11 10.24 2.30
N PRO A 207 2.99 9.40 1.25
CA PRO A 207 1.80 8.58 1.01
C PRO A 207 1.40 7.76 2.25
N THR A 208 0.19 8.00 2.76
CA THR A 208 -0.37 7.38 3.99
C THR A 208 -1.55 6.45 3.72
N GLY A 209 -2.20 6.59 2.57
CA GLY A 209 -3.28 5.70 2.14
C GLY A 209 -3.42 5.69 0.62
N ILE A 210 -3.98 4.59 0.10
CA ILE A 210 -4.30 4.45 -1.31
C ILE A 210 -5.67 3.80 -1.47
N GLN A 211 -6.33 4.10 -2.59
CA GLN A 211 -7.58 3.49 -3.00
C GLN A 211 -7.57 3.17 -4.50
N PHE A 212 -7.62 1.90 -4.86
CA PHE A 212 -7.96 1.47 -6.22
C PHE A 212 -9.48 1.35 -6.36
N VAL A 213 -10.03 1.82 -7.48
CA VAL A 213 -11.48 1.72 -7.78
C VAL A 213 -11.71 1.06 -9.13
N THR A 214 -12.72 0.19 -9.21
CA THR A 214 -13.01 -0.61 -10.42
C THR A 214 -14.27 -0.17 -11.16
N THR A 215 -14.43 -0.65 -12.41
CA THR A 215 -15.67 -0.49 -13.20
C THR A 215 -16.92 -1.03 -12.52
N LYS A 216 -16.78 -2.03 -11.63
CA LYS A 216 -17.89 -2.57 -10.82
C LYS A 216 -18.18 -1.71 -9.57
N SER A 217 -17.58 -0.52 -9.45
CA SER A 217 -17.63 0.33 -8.25
C SER A 217 -17.22 -0.41 -6.97
N ARG A 218 -16.21 -1.28 -7.06
CA ARG A 218 -15.54 -1.86 -5.90
C ARG A 218 -14.33 -1.02 -5.54
N HIS A 219 -14.05 -0.92 -4.25
CA HIS A 219 -12.98 -0.07 -3.72
C HIS A 219 -12.03 -0.94 -2.90
N PHE A 220 -10.74 -0.81 -3.17
CA PHE A 220 -9.70 -1.48 -2.41
C PHE A 220 -8.80 -0.42 -1.79
N ILE A 221 -8.91 -0.31 -0.47
CA ILE A 221 -8.26 0.73 0.33
C ILE A 221 -7.24 0.07 1.25
N VAL A 222 -6.03 0.62 1.29
CA VAL A 222 -4.98 0.27 2.26
C VAL A 222 -4.42 1.56 2.83
N GLY A 223 -4.26 1.62 4.15
CA GLY A 223 -3.87 2.82 4.88
C GLY A 223 -5.05 3.75 5.16
N GLN A 224 -4.75 5.04 5.37
CA GLN A 224 -5.74 6.06 5.76
C GLN A 224 -6.21 6.86 4.52
N PRO A 225 -7.46 6.69 4.04
CA PRO A 225 -8.02 7.48 2.94
C PRO A 225 -8.45 8.89 3.41
N ASP A 226 -8.67 9.81 2.47
CA ASP A 226 -9.39 11.07 2.72
C ASP A 226 -10.03 11.60 1.41
N ALA A 227 -11.36 11.66 1.37
CA ALA A 227 -12.10 12.08 0.19
C ALA A 227 -11.93 13.57 -0.16
N GLN A 228 -11.26 14.35 0.68
CA GLN A 228 -10.98 15.78 0.48
C GLN A 228 -9.53 16.09 0.11
N ALA A 229 -8.59 15.21 0.46
CA ALA A 229 -7.15 15.39 0.22
C ALA A 229 -6.55 14.39 -0.80
N GLU A 230 -7.27 13.31 -1.12
CA GLU A 230 -6.88 12.30 -2.11
C GLU A 230 -6.56 12.89 -3.50
N ILE A 231 -5.35 12.61 -3.99
CA ILE A 231 -4.93 12.89 -5.36
C ILE A 231 -5.32 11.71 -6.26
N ARG A 232 -6.00 11.98 -7.38
CA ARG A 232 -6.45 10.94 -8.32
C ARG A 232 -5.55 10.81 -9.54
N PHE A 233 -5.25 9.56 -9.89
CA PHE A 233 -4.68 9.16 -11.18
C PHE A 233 -5.68 8.28 -11.96
N PRO A 234 -6.07 8.64 -13.20
CA PRO A 234 -5.73 9.87 -13.92
C PRO A 234 -6.35 11.15 -13.32
N ASP A 235 -5.65 12.29 -13.48
CA ASP A 235 -6.05 13.60 -12.92
C ASP A 235 -7.44 14.00 -13.47
N ALA A 236 -8.43 14.15 -12.58
CA ALA A 236 -9.79 14.48 -12.98
C ALA A 236 -9.85 15.83 -13.74
N GLY A 237 -10.43 15.81 -14.94
CA GLY A 237 -10.63 17.01 -15.78
C GLY A 237 -9.44 17.42 -16.65
N ARG A 238 -8.26 16.82 -16.46
CA ARG A 238 -7.13 16.92 -17.42
C ARG A 238 -7.17 15.82 -18.47
N PHE A 239 -7.73 14.67 -18.09
CA PHE A 239 -7.85 13.47 -18.89
C PHE A 239 -9.31 13.18 -19.25
N SER A 240 -9.52 12.44 -20.34
CA SER A 240 -10.85 12.04 -20.81
C SER A 240 -11.41 10.89 -19.96
N ASP A 241 -12.74 10.73 -19.92
CA ASP A 241 -13.41 9.54 -19.36
C ASP A 241 -13.04 8.23 -20.12
N ARG A 242 -12.16 8.31 -21.14
CA ARG A 242 -11.59 7.19 -21.90
C ARG A 242 -10.09 6.99 -21.66
N ASP A 243 -9.47 7.68 -20.72
CA ASP A 243 -8.06 7.46 -20.41
C ASP A 243 -7.97 6.44 -19.28
N ALA A 244 -7.29 5.32 -19.52
CA ALA A 244 -7.24 4.18 -18.59
C ALA A 244 -5.89 4.09 -17.87
N LEU A 245 -5.95 3.70 -16.60
CA LEU A 245 -4.79 3.42 -15.76
C LEU A 245 -4.08 2.13 -16.24
N MET A 246 -2.86 2.27 -16.74
CA MET A 246 -2.04 1.19 -17.30
C MET A 246 -0.99 0.65 -16.34
N GLY A 247 -0.80 1.33 -15.21
CA GLY A 247 0.20 0.95 -14.21
C GLY A 247 0.49 2.08 -13.24
N ILE A 248 1.41 1.80 -12.31
CA ILE A 248 1.93 2.77 -11.35
C ILE A 248 3.45 2.78 -11.38
N HIS A 249 4.05 3.87 -10.92
CA HIS A 249 5.47 3.94 -10.63
C HIS A 249 5.70 4.50 -9.24
N CYS A 250 6.65 3.90 -8.51
CA CYS A 250 6.84 4.17 -7.09
C CYS A 250 8.33 4.29 -6.77
N HIS A 251 8.68 5.19 -5.86
CA HIS A 251 9.99 5.22 -5.22
C HIS A 251 9.82 5.04 -3.70
N TRP A 252 10.69 4.20 -3.13
CA TRP A 252 10.78 4.04 -1.69
C TRP A 252 12.14 4.51 -1.17
N ARG A 253 12.14 5.37 -0.16
CA ARG A 253 13.33 5.72 0.60
C ARG A 253 13.77 4.52 1.44
N ASN A 254 15.08 4.38 1.64
CA ASN A 254 15.68 3.33 2.46
C ASN A 254 15.22 1.92 2.01
N ARG A 255 15.18 1.72 0.68
CA ARG A 255 14.59 0.57 -0.03
C ARG A 255 15.12 -0.80 0.41
N HIS A 256 16.26 -0.80 1.08
CA HIS A 256 17.04 -1.96 1.52
C HIS A 256 17.05 -2.14 3.05
N ALA A 257 16.27 -1.35 3.80
CA ALA A 257 16.28 -1.31 5.25
C ALA A 257 14.87 -1.50 5.87
N PRO A 258 14.77 -1.88 7.16
CA PRO A 258 13.50 -2.09 7.88
C PRO A 258 12.48 -0.95 7.74
N HIS A 259 12.99 0.28 7.72
CA HIS A 259 12.24 1.53 7.66
C HIS A 259 11.95 1.99 6.22
N THR A 260 11.90 1.04 5.26
CA THR A 260 11.51 1.29 3.85
C THR A 260 10.21 2.10 3.79
N SER A 261 10.26 3.29 3.19
CA SER A 261 9.15 4.25 3.15
C SER A 261 8.71 4.50 1.71
N LEU A 262 7.43 4.28 1.38
CA LEU A 262 6.87 4.81 0.13
C LEU A 262 6.86 6.33 0.24
N ASP A 263 7.64 6.98 -0.59
CA ASP A 263 7.84 8.43 -0.55
C ASP A 263 7.15 9.13 -1.71
N MET A 264 7.05 8.43 -2.84
CA MET A 264 6.61 8.99 -4.11
C MET A 264 5.87 7.94 -4.93
N ILE A 265 4.74 8.33 -5.51
CA ILE A 265 3.92 7.50 -6.40
C ILE A 265 3.38 8.32 -7.57
N GLY A 266 3.43 7.75 -8.77
CA GLY A 266 2.80 8.25 -9.97
C GLY A 266 2.14 7.12 -10.77
N ALA A 267 1.63 7.45 -11.95
CA ALA A 267 0.82 6.54 -12.75
C ALA A 267 1.24 6.50 -14.23
N PHE A 268 0.91 5.39 -14.89
CA PHE A 268 0.95 5.27 -16.34
C PHE A 268 -0.47 5.28 -16.90
N VAL A 269 -0.71 6.06 -17.95
CA VAL A 269 -2.05 6.24 -18.55
C VAL A 269 -1.97 6.00 -20.05
N SER A 270 -2.95 5.28 -20.60
CA SER A 270 -3.01 5.06 -22.05
C SER A 270 -3.52 6.28 -22.80
N LYS A 271 -2.85 6.61 -23.91
CA LYS A 271 -3.27 7.63 -24.89
C LYS A 271 -4.30 7.10 -25.92
N SER A 272 -4.64 5.81 -25.90
CA SER A 272 -5.45 5.16 -26.95
C SER A 272 -6.94 5.02 -26.64
N GLY A 273 -7.45 5.66 -25.57
CA GLY A 273 -8.90 5.74 -25.32
C GLY A 273 -9.54 4.46 -24.78
N LEU A 274 -8.77 3.63 -24.05
CA LEU A 274 -9.19 2.32 -23.50
C LEU A 274 -10.04 2.42 -22.22
N GLY A 275 -10.26 3.62 -21.69
CA GLY A 275 -11.05 3.89 -20.49
C GLY A 275 -12.54 3.62 -20.70
N PRO A 276 -13.17 2.79 -19.85
CA PRO A 276 -14.61 2.65 -19.83
C PRO A 276 -15.24 3.87 -19.15
N SER A 277 -16.20 4.49 -19.83
CA SER A 277 -16.93 5.69 -19.38
C SER A 277 -17.87 5.41 -18.21
N VAL A 278 -17.31 5.11 -17.03
CA VAL A 278 -18.02 4.75 -15.81
C VAL A 278 -17.63 5.70 -14.68
N ARG A 279 -18.62 6.42 -14.13
CA ARG A 279 -18.44 7.19 -12.90
C ARG A 279 -18.76 6.31 -11.70
N ALA A 280 -17.73 5.72 -11.10
CA ALA A 280 -17.87 5.04 -9.82
C ALA A 280 -18.26 6.04 -8.71
N GLN A 281 -19.02 5.54 -7.73
CA GLN A 281 -19.47 6.33 -6.57
C GLN A 281 -18.36 6.41 -5.51
N LEU A 282 -18.42 7.38 -4.60
CA LEU A 282 -17.53 7.36 -3.43
C LEU A 282 -17.92 6.20 -2.50
N ALA A 283 -16.93 5.50 -1.95
CA ALA A 283 -17.14 4.39 -1.04
C ALA A 283 -17.46 4.83 0.40
N LEU A 284 -18.40 5.75 0.56
CA LEU A 284 -18.82 6.23 1.87
C LEU A 284 -20.08 5.50 2.33
N ASP A 285 -20.11 5.13 3.61
CA ASP A 285 -21.32 4.66 4.29
C ASP A 285 -22.17 5.83 4.83
N ALA A 286 -23.26 5.52 5.52
CA ALA A 286 -24.18 6.53 6.06
C ALA A 286 -23.55 7.46 7.13
N ASP A 287 -22.41 7.09 7.70
CA ASP A 287 -21.64 7.87 8.68
C ASP A 287 -20.39 8.53 8.06
N ALA A 288 -20.23 8.40 6.74
CA ALA A 288 -19.05 8.81 5.98
C ALA A 288 -17.75 8.04 6.31
N HIS A 289 -17.83 6.80 6.78
CA HIS A 289 -16.68 5.88 6.81
C HIS A 289 -16.46 5.24 5.44
N PHE A 290 -15.22 4.83 5.15
CA PHE A 290 -14.85 4.23 3.87
C PHE A 290 -15.09 2.73 3.85
N TRP A 291 -15.92 2.20 2.95
CA TRP A 291 -16.19 0.76 2.89
C TRP A 291 -15.29 -0.01 1.91
N VAL A 292 -14.97 -1.26 2.25
CA VAL A 292 -14.23 -2.22 1.42
C VAL A 292 -14.77 -3.65 1.54
N PRO A 293 -14.64 -4.50 0.51
CA PRO A 293 -14.42 -4.13 -0.89
C PRO A 293 -15.71 -3.63 -1.57
N GLY A 294 -16.86 -3.78 -0.90
CA GLY A 294 -18.20 -3.57 -1.45
C GLY A 294 -19.15 -2.83 -0.51
N ARG A 295 -20.26 -2.36 -1.08
CA ARG A 295 -21.28 -1.54 -0.42
C ARG A 295 -21.85 -2.20 0.84
N PRO A 296 -22.37 -1.41 1.80
CA PRO A 296 -23.12 -1.93 2.93
C PRO A 296 -24.23 -2.90 2.49
N PRO A 297 -24.49 -3.99 3.24
CA PRO A 297 -25.60 -4.89 2.97
C PRO A 297 -26.96 -4.18 2.86
N LYS A 298 -27.85 -4.73 2.04
CA LYS A 298 -29.17 -4.15 1.78
C LYS A 298 -30.01 -4.12 3.07
N GLY A 299 -30.62 -2.97 3.35
CA GLY A 299 -31.43 -2.79 4.56
C GLY A 299 -30.65 -2.84 5.88
N MET A 300 -29.32 -2.63 5.83
CA MET A 300 -28.45 -2.56 7.01
C MET A 300 -28.96 -1.51 8.01
N ARG A 301 -29.13 -1.94 9.26
CA ARG A 301 -29.39 -1.11 10.43
C ARG A 301 -28.37 -1.48 11.52
N LYS A 302 -27.78 -0.47 12.14
CA LYS A 302 -26.81 -0.63 13.22
C LYS A 302 -27.51 -1.06 14.51
N VAL A 303 -26.87 -1.94 15.27
CA VAL A 303 -27.39 -2.49 16.53
C VAL A 303 -26.40 -2.18 17.65
N GLY A 304 -26.81 -1.33 18.59
CA GLY A 304 -25.97 -0.92 19.73
C GLY A 304 -24.81 0.02 19.37
N ARG A 305 -23.91 0.21 20.34
CA ARG A 305 -22.72 1.07 20.25
C ARG A 305 -21.58 0.43 19.45
N ILE A 306 -20.57 1.22 19.10
CA ILE A 306 -19.29 0.70 18.62
C ILE A 306 -18.46 0.29 19.85
N TYR A 307 -17.94 -0.94 19.90
CA TYR A 307 -17.00 -1.41 20.92
C TYR A 307 -15.59 -1.08 20.42
N GLY A 308 -14.84 -0.27 21.18
CA GLY A 308 -13.65 0.44 20.68
C GLY A 308 -13.84 1.96 20.57
N GLU A 309 -15.08 2.44 20.69
CA GLU A 309 -15.47 3.85 20.59
C GLU A 309 -14.91 4.68 21.75
N ARG A 310 -14.16 5.73 21.41
CA ARG A 310 -13.52 6.63 22.39
C ARG A 310 -13.28 8.01 21.81
N GLY A 311 -13.42 9.03 22.66
CA GLY A 311 -13.05 10.41 22.36
C GLY A 311 -11.84 10.83 23.19
N PHE A 312 -10.94 11.60 22.58
CA PHE A 312 -9.77 12.18 23.23
C PHE A 312 -9.97 13.69 23.44
N ASP A 313 -10.18 14.09 24.70
CA ASP A 313 -9.99 15.48 25.14
C ASP A 313 -8.51 15.69 25.50
N TRP A 314 -7.86 16.64 24.84
CA TRP A 314 -6.40 16.71 24.83
C TRP A 314 -5.77 17.31 26.09
N LEU A 315 -4.85 16.55 26.69
CA LEU A 315 -3.72 17.08 27.47
C LEU A 315 -2.34 16.69 26.88
N GLU A 316 -2.28 15.85 25.84
CA GLU A 316 -1.04 15.15 25.43
C GLU A 316 -0.63 15.28 23.95
N THR A 317 -1.38 15.95 23.06
CA THR A 317 -0.86 16.30 21.71
C THR A 317 -1.19 17.74 21.30
N ASP A 318 -0.32 18.32 20.46
CA ASP A 318 -0.35 19.72 20.00
C ASP A 318 -1.46 20.00 18.96
N SER A 319 -2.35 19.03 18.68
CA SER A 319 -3.42 19.16 17.69
C SER A 319 -4.73 19.63 18.34
N ARG A 320 -5.19 20.84 18.00
CA ARG A 320 -6.34 21.51 18.64
C ARG A 320 -7.74 20.98 18.26
N VAL A 321 -7.84 19.73 17.80
CA VAL A 321 -9.09 19.13 17.30
C VAL A 321 -9.35 17.84 18.07
N PRO A 322 -10.41 17.76 18.91
CA PRO A 322 -10.75 16.52 19.63
C PRO A 322 -10.85 15.35 18.66
N GLN A 323 -10.07 14.30 18.89
CA GLN A 323 -10.08 13.12 18.03
C GLN A 323 -11.06 12.08 18.56
N HIS A 324 -11.80 11.49 17.62
CA HIS A 324 -12.71 10.38 17.86
C HIS A 324 -12.15 9.13 17.20
N MET A 325 -12.27 8.00 17.88
CA MET A 325 -11.91 6.67 17.38
C MET A 325 -13.15 5.77 17.42
N PRO A 326 -13.52 5.07 16.32
CA PRO A 326 -12.94 5.18 14.98
C PRO A 326 -13.03 6.61 14.42
N ARG A 327 -12.03 7.02 13.64
CA ARG A 327 -12.02 8.32 12.95
C ARG A 327 -13.04 8.29 11.82
N ARG A 328 -13.45 9.48 11.38
CA ARG A 328 -14.35 9.65 10.23
C ARG A 328 -13.84 8.93 8.97
N ASN A 329 -12.52 8.88 8.76
CA ASN A 329 -11.91 8.21 7.62
C ASN A 329 -11.45 6.77 7.89
N ALA A 330 -11.90 6.14 8.99
CA ALA A 330 -11.68 4.71 9.21
C ALA A 330 -12.26 3.87 8.06
N VAL A 331 -11.57 2.77 7.75
CA VAL A 331 -11.96 1.81 6.73
C VAL A 331 -12.83 0.73 7.37
N VAL A 332 -13.94 0.36 6.74
CA VAL A 332 -14.93 -0.56 7.28
C VAL A 332 -15.24 -1.72 6.34
N SER A 333 -15.47 -2.89 6.92
CA SER A 333 -15.96 -4.08 6.21
C SER A 333 -17.07 -4.75 7.03
N TRP A 334 -17.84 -5.62 6.37
CA TRP A 334 -19.06 -6.24 6.90
C TRP A 334 -18.97 -7.75 6.78
N PHE A 335 -19.11 -8.45 7.90
CA PHE A 335 -19.14 -9.91 7.95
C PHE A 335 -20.56 -10.39 8.18
N ASP A 336 -21.03 -11.36 7.39
CA ASP A 336 -22.36 -11.95 7.53
C ASP A 336 -22.31 -13.11 8.53
N CYS A 337 -22.66 -12.83 9.77
CA CYS A 337 -22.63 -13.83 10.83
C CYS A 337 -23.91 -14.71 10.86
N SER A 338 -24.85 -14.49 9.93
CA SER A 338 -26.04 -15.32 9.79
C SER A 338 -25.82 -16.56 8.92
N ARG A 339 -24.67 -16.64 8.23
CA ARG A 339 -24.22 -17.78 7.40
C ARG A 339 -23.37 -18.77 8.21
N PRO A 340 -23.31 -20.05 7.81
CA PRO A 340 -22.42 -21.03 8.42
C PRO A 340 -20.96 -20.73 8.03
N ILE A 341 -20.03 -20.88 8.98
CA ILE A 341 -18.60 -20.56 8.80
C ILE A 341 -17.78 -21.85 8.74
N THR A 342 -16.94 -22.00 7.71
CA THR A 342 -15.90 -23.03 7.63
C THR A 342 -14.77 -22.68 8.58
N SER A 343 -14.13 -21.52 8.39
CA SER A 343 -13.04 -21.05 9.25
C SER A 343 -13.03 -19.53 9.40
N ILE A 344 -12.41 -19.08 10.49
CA ILE A 344 -12.07 -17.68 10.75
C ILE A 344 -10.56 -17.60 10.86
N LYS A 345 -9.94 -16.82 9.96
CA LYS A 345 -8.51 -16.56 9.97
C LYS A 345 -8.25 -15.12 10.42
N VAL A 346 -7.23 -14.93 11.25
CA VAL A 346 -6.79 -13.61 11.74
C VAL A 346 -5.32 -13.37 11.45
N GLY A 347 -4.98 -12.10 11.21
CA GLY A 347 -3.61 -11.61 11.19
C GLY A 347 -3.38 -10.71 12.39
N LEU A 348 -2.38 -11.01 13.20
CA LEU A 348 -1.97 -10.25 14.37
C LEU A 348 -0.60 -9.60 14.09
N CYS A 349 -0.37 -8.38 14.59
CA CYS A 349 0.96 -7.78 14.63
C CYS A 349 1.54 -7.76 16.05
N HIS A 350 2.76 -7.26 16.21
CA HIS A 350 3.26 -6.88 17.54
C HIS A 350 2.34 -5.87 18.23
N GLY A 351 2.22 -5.98 19.54
CA GLY A 351 1.45 -5.11 20.41
C GLY A 351 2.00 -3.70 20.53
N THR A 352 1.45 -2.98 21.51
CA THR A 352 1.93 -1.69 21.99
C THR A 352 2.01 -1.70 23.52
N GLU A 353 2.58 -0.65 24.11
CA GLU A 353 2.35 -0.34 25.53
C GLU A 353 0.83 -0.24 25.82
N GLY A 354 0.06 0.42 24.94
CA GLY A 354 -1.40 0.41 24.98
C GLY A 354 -1.99 -0.98 24.68
N TYR A 355 -3.10 -1.33 25.35
CA TYR A 355 -3.78 -2.62 25.20
C TYR A 355 -4.74 -2.70 24.00
N GLN A 356 -4.53 -1.92 22.95
CA GLN A 356 -5.32 -2.00 21.71
C GLN A 356 -5.08 -3.36 21.04
N ILE A 357 -6.15 -4.08 20.66
CA ILE A 357 -6.04 -5.40 20.00
C ILE A 357 -5.16 -5.27 18.75
N PRO A 358 -4.08 -6.07 18.61
CA PRO A 358 -3.14 -5.96 17.49
C PRO A 358 -3.64 -6.68 16.23
N LEU A 359 -4.96 -6.71 16.02
CA LEU A 359 -5.63 -7.41 14.93
C LEU A 359 -5.54 -6.57 13.66
N VAL A 360 -4.63 -6.92 12.75
CA VAL A 360 -4.42 -6.23 11.46
C VAL A 360 -5.26 -6.81 10.32
N ALA A 361 -5.73 -8.06 10.46
CA ALA A 361 -6.56 -8.71 9.45
C ALA A 361 -7.57 -9.68 10.05
N MET A 362 -8.71 -9.84 9.39
CA MET A 362 -9.69 -10.87 9.70
C MET A 362 -10.37 -11.35 8.41
N ALA A 363 -10.54 -12.66 8.27
CA ALA A 363 -11.19 -13.30 7.12
C ALA A 363 -12.15 -14.41 7.59
N PHE A 364 -13.35 -14.43 7.01
CA PHE A 364 -14.37 -15.47 7.24
C PHE A 364 -14.56 -16.24 5.94
N THR A 365 -14.41 -17.56 5.97
CA THR A 365 -14.74 -18.45 4.85
C THR A 365 -16.09 -19.11 5.13
N TYR A 366 -17.08 -18.88 4.26
CA TYR A 366 -18.45 -19.37 4.44
C TYR A 366 -18.60 -20.82 3.93
N ALA A 367 -19.36 -21.64 4.64
CA ALA A 367 -19.44 -23.08 4.36
C ALA A 367 -20.46 -23.45 3.26
N ASP A 368 -21.40 -22.55 2.97
CA ASP A 368 -22.48 -22.71 2.01
C ASP A 368 -22.02 -22.53 0.54
N ASP A 369 -21.09 -21.60 0.27
CA ASP A 369 -20.56 -21.34 -1.08
C ASP A 369 -19.02 -21.30 -1.18
N GLN A 370 -18.29 -21.49 -0.07
CA GLN A 370 -16.82 -21.43 0.02
C GLN A 370 -16.23 -20.05 -0.36
N THR A 371 -17.03 -18.98 -0.35
CA THR A 371 -16.52 -17.61 -0.51
C THR A 371 -15.83 -17.13 0.77
N THR A 372 -14.83 -16.26 0.62
CA THR A 372 -14.14 -15.62 1.75
C THR A 372 -14.37 -14.12 1.72
N MET A 373 -14.88 -13.56 2.83
CA MET A 373 -14.89 -12.11 3.09
C MET A 373 -13.69 -11.77 3.97
N SER A 374 -12.99 -10.66 3.69
CA SER A 374 -11.83 -10.26 4.48
C SER A 374 -11.67 -8.73 4.59
N ILE A 375 -10.92 -8.32 5.61
CA ILE A 375 -10.35 -6.98 5.77
C ILE A 375 -8.91 -7.12 6.26
N GLY A 376 -8.02 -6.24 5.78
CA GLY A 376 -6.59 -6.32 6.05
C GLY A 376 -5.86 -7.42 5.25
N PRO A 377 -4.55 -7.60 5.47
CA PRO A 377 -3.73 -8.54 4.71
C PRO A 377 -4.17 -10.01 4.84
N THR A 378 -4.12 -10.75 3.73
CA THR A 378 -4.53 -12.16 3.66
C THR A 378 -3.39 -13.12 3.36
N LYS A 379 -2.22 -12.60 2.97
CA LYS A 379 -0.99 -13.35 2.69
C LYS A 379 0.17 -12.67 3.39
N PHE A 380 0.80 -13.39 4.29
CA PHE A 380 1.99 -12.93 4.99
C PHE A 380 3.20 -13.73 4.51
N SER A 381 4.35 -13.06 4.47
CA SER A 381 5.64 -13.70 4.25
C SER A 381 6.68 -12.99 5.12
N PRO A 382 7.56 -13.75 5.79
CA PRO A 382 8.63 -13.13 6.56
C PRO A 382 9.54 -12.34 5.61
N PRO A 383 10.11 -11.21 6.05
CA PRO A 383 11.11 -10.49 5.27
C PRO A 383 12.28 -11.43 4.96
N LYS A 384 12.89 -11.27 3.77
CA LYS A 384 13.97 -12.15 3.29
C LYS A 384 15.24 -12.10 4.15
N ASP A 385 15.40 -11.02 4.91
CA ASP A 385 16.34 -10.88 6.00
C ASP A 385 15.52 -10.52 7.25
N ASN A 386 15.88 -11.04 8.41
CA ASN A 386 15.24 -10.70 9.68
C ASN A 386 15.96 -9.56 10.41
N ARG A 387 17.14 -9.14 9.95
CA ARG A 387 17.87 -7.97 10.45
C ARG A 387 18.22 -6.97 9.35
N GLY A 388 18.15 -5.68 9.65
CA GLY A 388 18.63 -4.61 8.77
C GLY A 388 20.17 -4.59 8.70
N ARG A 389 20.74 -3.73 7.84
CA ARG A 389 22.21 -3.60 7.70
C ARG A 389 22.93 -3.29 9.02
N ALA A 390 22.27 -2.58 9.94
CA ALA A 390 22.77 -2.25 11.27
C ALA A 390 22.44 -3.29 12.36
N GLY A 391 21.84 -4.44 12.01
CA GLY A 391 21.51 -5.52 12.96
C GLY A 391 20.16 -5.40 13.68
N HIS A 392 19.51 -4.23 13.60
CA HIS A 392 18.13 -3.97 14.03
C HIS A 392 17.10 -4.91 13.37
N TYR A 393 15.94 -5.14 13.98
CA TYR A 393 14.92 -6.03 13.44
C TYR A 393 14.21 -5.43 12.23
N TRP A 394 13.67 -6.25 11.32
CA TRP A 394 12.85 -5.78 10.17
C TRP A 394 11.45 -5.25 10.55
N CYS A 395 11.31 -4.67 11.74
CA CYS A 395 10.05 -4.28 12.33
C CYS A 395 10.11 -2.83 12.83
N GLY A 396 9.34 -1.93 12.20
CA GLY A 396 9.21 -0.53 12.66
C GLY A 396 8.58 -0.35 14.04
N CYS A 397 8.18 -1.43 14.73
CA CYS A 397 7.83 -1.37 16.15
C CYS A 397 9.05 -1.12 17.05
N GLU A 398 10.28 -1.38 16.59
CA GLU A 398 11.52 -1.05 17.32
C GLU A 398 11.65 0.47 17.57
N GLU A 399 11.13 1.30 16.66
CA GLU A 399 11.10 2.78 16.78
C GLU A 399 9.90 3.32 17.58
N GLY A 400 8.94 2.48 17.97
CA GLY A 400 7.74 2.87 18.70
C GLY A 400 7.59 2.15 20.03
N SER A 401 6.50 2.44 20.75
CA SER A 401 6.11 1.66 21.94
C SER A 401 5.92 0.18 21.61
N HIS A 402 6.91 -0.62 21.95
CA HIS A 402 6.93 -2.08 21.88
C HIS A 402 6.91 -2.69 23.30
N ARG A 403 6.77 -4.01 23.36
CA ARG A 403 7.06 -4.80 24.55
C ARG A 403 8.33 -5.57 24.26
N ASP A 404 9.34 -5.42 25.11
CA ASP A 404 10.69 -5.95 24.88
C ASP A 404 10.67 -7.47 24.60
N GLU A 405 9.73 -8.20 25.21
CA GLU A 405 9.59 -9.65 25.03
C GLU A 405 9.09 -10.07 23.63
N GLU A 406 8.43 -9.18 22.88
CA GLU A 406 7.85 -9.50 21.57
C GLU A 406 8.88 -9.40 20.42
N LEU A 407 9.75 -8.38 20.45
CA LEU A 407 10.75 -8.14 19.38
C LEU A 407 11.81 -9.24 19.28
N GLU A 408 12.22 -9.84 20.41
CA GLU A 408 13.25 -10.87 20.42
C GLU A 408 12.77 -12.22 19.88
N GLN A 409 11.45 -12.49 19.89
CA GLN A 409 10.91 -13.84 19.77
C GLN A 409 10.12 -14.12 18.48
N GLN A 410 9.59 -13.11 17.78
CA GLN A 410 8.55 -13.33 16.76
C GLN A 410 8.74 -12.49 15.47
N PRO A 411 8.23 -12.97 14.31
CA PRO A 411 8.08 -12.14 13.13
C PRO A 411 6.97 -11.09 13.37
N HIS A 412 7.09 -9.91 12.75
CA HIS A 412 6.17 -8.77 12.95
C HIS A 412 4.68 -9.11 12.78
N TYR A 413 4.36 -10.11 11.96
CA TYR A 413 3.01 -10.62 11.78
C TYR A 413 2.94 -12.11 12.08
N ILE A 414 1.85 -12.51 12.74
CA ILE A 414 1.47 -13.89 13.01
C ILE A 414 0.08 -14.13 12.46
N GLU A 415 -0.12 -15.32 11.86
CA GLU A 415 -1.41 -15.79 11.38
C GLU A 415 -1.93 -16.85 12.34
N ASP A 416 -3.23 -16.81 12.64
CA ASP A 416 -3.95 -17.87 13.35
C ASP A 416 -5.26 -18.19 12.61
N GLU A 417 -5.69 -19.44 12.66
CA GLU A 417 -6.90 -19.90 11.97
C GLU A 417 -7.70 -20.88 12.84
N TRP A 418 -8.99 -20.56 13.01
CA TRP A 418 -9.93 -21.37 13.76
C TRP A 418 -10.92 -22.07 12.82
N ASP A 419 -10.94 -23.40 12.86
CA ASP A 419 -11.90 -24.25 12.16
C ASP A 419 -13.25 -24.29 12.90
N ALA A 420 -14.25 -23.60 12.33
CA ALA A 420 -15.62 -23.55 12.81
C ALA A 420 -16.47 -24.73 12.29
N GLN A 421 -15.94 -25.59 11.42
CA GLN A 421 -16.58 -26.84 10.94
C GLN A 421 -17.98 -26.65 10.35
N GLY A 422 -18.17 -25.56 9.59
CA GLY A 422 -19.46 -25.25 8.95
C GLY A 422 -20.56 -24.83 9.92
N SER A 423 -20.22 -24.41 11.14
CA SER A 423 -21.21 -24.03 12.16
C SER A 423 -21.60 -22.56 12.10
N TYR A 424 -22.81 -22.27 12.60
CA TYR A 424 -23.30 -20.91 12.78
C TYR A 424 -22.70 -20.28 14.05
N LEU A 425 -22.27 -19.03 13.95
CA LEU A 425 -21.84 -18.26 15.11
C LEU A 425 -23.05 -17.87 15.98
N GLU A 426 -22.96 -18.03 17.30
CA GLU A 426 -23.99 -17.57 18.25
C GLU A 426 -23.61 -16.21 18.86
N PHE A 427 -22.34 -16.05 19.25
CA PHE A 427 -21.83 -14.82 19.85
C PHE A 427 -20.47 -14.42 19.29
N ALA A 428 -20.25 -13.11 19.18
CA ALA A 428 -18.91 -12.53 19.30
C ALA A 428 -18.73 -12.04 20.73
N GLN A 429 -17.60 -12.33 21.34
CA GLN A 429 -17.24 -11.85 22.67
C GLN A 429 -16.11 -10.82 22.52
N VAL A 430 -16.34 -9.61 23.04
CA VAL A 430 -15.40 -8.50 22.94
C VAL A 430 -14.98 -8.00 24.32
N TRP A 431 -13.71 -7.64 24.44
CA TRP A 431 -13.14 -7.01 25.63
C TRP A 431 -12.85 -5.55 25.32
N VAL A 432 -13.26 -4.67 26.22
CA VAL A 432 -12.98 -3.24 26.15
C VAL A 432 -12.12 -2.88 27.37
N GLY A 433 -11.02 -2.18 27.13
CA GLY A 433 -10.10 -1.74 28.17
C GLY A 433 -10.52 -0.41 28.77
N ASP A 434 -9.68 0.08 29.68
CA ASP A 434 -9.74 1.48 30.11
C ASP A 434 -9.68 2.41 28.89
N TYR A 435 -10.31 3.58 29.00
CA TYR A 435 -10.43 4.58 27.92
C TYR A 435 -11.12 4.09 26.62
N GLY A 436 -11.78 2.93 26.65
CA GLY A 436 -12.64 2.47 25.54
C GLY A 436 -11.91 1.74 24.42
N TYR A 437 -10.61 1.44 24.55
CA TYR A 437 -9.88 0.62 23.57
C TYR A 437 -10.52 -0.77 23.42
N LEU A 438 -10.64 -1.27 22.19
CA LEU A 438 -10.96 -2.67 21.94
C LEU A 438 -9.69 -3.50 22.21
N THR A 439 -9.72 -4.41 23.19
CA THR A 439 -8.51 -5.13 23.64
C THR A 439 -8.47 -6.59 23.19
N GLY A 440 -9.64 -7.21 22.97
CA GLY A 440 -9.73 -8.62 22.64
C GLY A 440 -11.02 -9.00 21.91
N LEU A 441 -10.96 -10.11 21.16
CA LEU A 441 -12.05 -10.66 20.35
C LEU A 441 -12.03 -12.20 20.39
N GLN A 442 -13.21 -12.82 20.50
CA GLN A 442 -13.42 -14.26 20.43
C GLN A 442 -14.77 -14.54 19.76
N PHE A 443 -14.92 -15.68 19.07
CA PHE A 443 -16.19 -16.16 18.54
C PHE A 443 -16.65 -17.43 19.25
N ILE A 444 -17.97 -17.61 19.33
CA ILE A 444 -18.60 -18.79 19.93
C ILE A 444 -19.68 -19.28 18.96
N THR A 445 -19.64 -20.55 18.56
CA THR A 445 -20.65 -21.20 17.71
C THR A 445 -21.84 -21.71 18.51
N ARG A 446 -22.98 -21.95 17.84
CA ARG A 446 -24.23 -22.45 18.45
C ARG A 446 -24.12 -23.84 19.11
N ASP A 447 -23.07 -24.60 18.81
CA ASP A 447 -22.74 -25.88 19.45
C ASP A 447 -21.83 -25.71 20.69
N GLY A 448 -21.51 -24.46 21.06
CA GLY A 448 -20.73 -24.11 22.24
C GLY A 448 -19.22 -24.19 22.06
N ARG A 449 -18.70 -24.41 20.83
CA ARG A 449 -17.25 -24.30 20.58
C ARG A 449 -16.83 -22.83 20.56
N GLU A 450 -15.68 -22.56 21.17
CA GLU A 450 -15.09 -21.22 21.21
C GLU A 450 -13.84 -21.15 20.32
N SER A 451 -13.61 -20.00 19.70
CA SER A 451 -12.34 -19.68 19.06
C SER A 451 -11.26 -19.40 20.11
N PRO A 452 -9.97 -19.35 19.71
CA PRO A 452 -8.98 -18.63 20.49
C PRO A 452 -9.46 -17.20 20.78
N ALA A 453 -9.14 -16.69 21.96
CA ALA A 453 -9.46 -15.32 22.35
C ALA A 453 -8.28 -14.42 21.98
N TRP A 454 -8.36 -13.79 20.80
CA TRP A 454 -7.26 -13.01 20.24
C TRP A 454 -7.12 -11.64 20.91
N GLY A 455 -5.88 -11.25 21.21
CA GLY A 455 -5.55 -10.00 21.89
C GLY A 455 -5.46 -10.15 23.41
N TYR A 456 -5.67 -9.04 24.11
CA TYR A 456 -5.57 -8.96 25.56
C TYR A 456 -6.95 -9.26 26.18
N CYS A 457 -7.19 -10.56 26.42
CA CYS A 457 -8.47 -11.12 26.87
C CYS A 457 -8.49 -11.54 28.36
N VAL A 458 -7.33 -11.53 29.03
CA VAL A 458 -7.18 -11.99 30.42
C VAL A 458 -7.00 -10.78 31.34
N SER A 459 -7.90 -10.61 32.31
CA SER A 459 -7.68 -9.69 33.43
C SER A 459 -6.62 -10.27 34.37
N GLU A 460 -5.35 -10.13 34.01
CA GLU A 460 -4.27 -10.37 34.95
C GLU A 460 -4.41 -9.42 36.15
N GLU A 461 -4.04 -9.89 37.34
CA GLU A 461 -4.00 -9.03 38.52
C GLU A 461 -3.07 -7.84 38.28
N PRO A 462 -3.37 -6.64 38.83
CA PRO A 462 -2.64 -5.42 38.48
C PRO A 462 -1.15 -5.61 38.68
N ASN A 463 -0.40 -5.46 37.58
CA ASN A 463 1.05 -5.59 37.56
C ASN A 463 1.65 -4.67 38.65
N THR A 464 2.40 -5.24 39.58
CA THR A 464 2.91 -4.51 40.75
C THR A 464 4.03 -3.52 40.43
N ASN A 465 4.43 -3.41 39.15
CA ASN A 465 5.34 -2.39 38.66
C ASN A 465 4.69 -0.99 38.71
N PRO A 466 5.10 -0.07 39.61
CA PRO A 466 4.46 1.23 39.79
C PRO A 466 4.68 2.21 38.62
N ARG A 467 5.40 1.81 37.57
CA ARG A 467 5.53 2.56 36.31
C ARG A 467 4.49 2.17 35.25
N ILE A 468 3.82 1.03 35.40
CA ILE A 468 2.84 0.54 34.43
C ILE A 468 1.48 0.45 35.13
N ASN A 469 0.62 1.45 34.94
CA ASN A 469 -0.73 1.49 35.50
C ASN A 469 -1.67 0.50 34.79
N VAL A 470 -1.43 -0.81 34.94
CA VAL A 470 -2.31 -1.87 34.44
C VAL A 470 -3.54 -1.97 35.35
N ARG A 471 -4.60 -1.25 34.98
CA ARG A 471 -5.93 -1.44 35.57
C ARG A 471 -6.62 -2.67 34.96
N PRO A 472 -7.46 -3.39 35.72
CA PRO A 472 -8.03 -4.65 35.26
C PRO A 472 -8.98 -4.46 34.08
N LEU A 473 -8.79 -5.26 33.03
CA LEU A 473 -9.67 -5.32 31.86
C LEU A 473 -11.14 -5.58 32.28
N THR A 474 -12.09 -4.98 31.54
CA THR A 474 -13.51 -5.22 31.85
C THR A 474 -13.90 -6.66 31.56
N LYS A 475 -14.95 -7.15 32.25
CA LYS A 475 -15.59 -8.42 31.89
C LYS A 475 -16.01 -8.41 30.41
N PRO A 476 -15.82 -9.52 29.68
CA PRO A 476 -16.21 -9.61 28.27
C PRO A 476 -17.70 -9.29 28.05
N VAL A 477 -18.00 -8.62 26.95
CA VAL A 477 -19.36 -8.37 26.49
C VAL A 477 -19.70 -9.32 25.35
N ARG A 478 -20.81 -10.05 25.48
CA ARG A 478 -21.31 -10.95 24.44
C ARG A 478 -22.26 -10.22 23.50
N LEU A 479 -21.96 -10.30 22.21
CA LEU A 479 -22.69 -9.71 21.10
C LEU A 479 -23.47 -10.81 20.39
N PRO A 480 -24.82 -10.85 20.42
CA PRO A 480 -25.58 -11.89 19.75
C PRO A 480 -25.47 -11.77 18.23
N LEU A 481 -25.06 -12.86 17.57
CA LEU A 481 -24.88 -12.96 16.12
C LEU A 481 -26.07 -13.62 15.42
N GLN A 482 -27.26 -13.53 16.04
CA GLN A 482 -28.49 -14.14 15.55
C GLN A 482 -29.66 -13.17 15.72
N VAL A 483 -30.47 -13.01 14.67
CA VAL A 483 -31.69 -12.19 14.70
C VAL A 483 -32.90 -13.10 14.83
N LEU A 484 -33.88 -12.69 15.64
CA LEU A 484 -35.14 -13.41 15.84
C LEU A 484 -36.15 -13.20 14.70
N GLU A 485 -35.97 -12.17 13.87
CA GLU A 485 -36.82 -11.86 12.72
C GLU A 485 -36.40 -12.73 11.52
N GLU A 486 -37.31 -13.55 10.99
CA GLU A 486 -37.02 -14.56 9.94
C GLU A 486 -36.29 -13.96 8.72
N ASN A 487 -36.72 -12.78 8.27
CA ASN A 487 -36.21 -12.08 7.08
C ASN A 487 -34.98 -11.18 7.34
N ARG A 488 -34.37 -11.23 8.54
CA ARG A 488 -33.14 -10.47 8.85
C ARG A 488 -31.95 -11.38 9.13
N GLY A 489 -30.77 -10.96 8.67
CA GLY A 489 -29.47 -11.51 9.08
C GLY A 489 -28.78 -10.62 10.12
N ALA A 490 -27.86 -11.19 10.88
CA ALA A 490 -26.97 -10.46 11.79
C ALA A 490 -25.56 -10.44 11.21
N GLY A 491 -24.83 -9.36 11.45
CA GLY A 491 -23.45 -9.23 11.00
C GLY A 491 -22.60 -8.30 11.87
N LEU A 492 -21.32 -8.26 11.57
CA LEU A 492 -20.33 -7.42 12.25
C LEU A 492 -19.75 -6.39 11.29
N LYS A 493 -19.94 -5.11 11.64
CA LYS A 493 -19.20 -3.98 11.06
C LYS A 493 -17.88 -3.87 11.80
N VAL A 494 -16.79 -4.00 11.08
CA VAL A 494 -15.42 -3.95 11.60
C VAL A 494 -14.78 -2.66 11.12
N PHE A 495 -14.15 -1.91 12.02
CA PHE A 495 -13.50 -0.63 11.75
C PHE A 495 -11.98 -0.79 11.90
N VAL A 496 -11.26 -0.52 10.81
CA VAL A 496 -9.80 -0.47 10.75
C VAL A 496 -9.35 0.98 10.64
N ASP A 497 -8.40 1.36 11.50
CA ASP A 497 -7.85 2.71 11.60
C ASP A 497 -6.40 2.63 12.09
N ALA A 498 -5.70 3.76 12.11
CA ALA A 498 -4.34 3.85 12.62
C ALA A 498 -4.30 3.55 14.13
N MET A 499 -3.25 2.84 14.57
CA MET A 499 -3.09 2.43 15.98
C MET A 499 -2.66 3.58 16.92
N ASP A 500 -2.43 4.79 16.40
CA ASP A 500 -2.05 6.02 17.13
C ASP A 500 -0.80 5.88 18.02
N ARG A 501 0.19 5.13 17.52
CA ARG A 501 1.50 4.91 18.18
C ARG A 501 2.41 6.16 18.27
N GLY A 502 1.99 7.33 17.78
CA GLY A 502 2.82 8.55 17.74
C GLY A 502 4.02 8.52 16.77
N VAL A 503 4.35 7.37 16.18
CA VAL A 503 5.42 7.21 15.17
C VAL A 503 4.93 7.54 13.75
N PRO A 504 5.85 7.84 12.80
CA PRO A 504 5.50 8.12 11.40
C PRO A 504 4.73 6.97 10.70
N ARG A 505 5.17 5.72 10.84
CA ARG A 505 4.64 4.56 10.09
C ARG A 505 3.90 3.58 11.00
N GLN A 506 2.65 3.92 11.32
CA GLN A 506 1.80 3.15 12.24
C GLN A 506 1.18 1.92 11.56
N GLY A 507 0.94 0.86 12.33
CA GLY A 507 0.09 -0.25 11.92
C GLY A 507 -1.38 0.17 11.85
N TYR A 508 -2.11 -0.37 10.89
CA TYR A 508 -3.57 -0.26 10.79
C TYR A 508 -4.20 -1.50 11.42
N VAL A 509 -5.02 -1.30 12.45
CA VAL A 509 -5.60 -2.38 13.26
C VAL A 509 -7.11 -2.20 13.37
N VAL A 510 -7.81 -3.27 13.73
CA VAL A 510 -9.22 -3.23 14.12
C VAL A 510 -9.37 -2.42 15.41
N VAL A 511 -9.73 -1.14 15.27
CA VAL A 511 -9.95 -0.23 16.41
C VAL A 511 -11.36 -0.33 16.98
N GLY A 512 -12.31 -0.89 16.23
CA GLY A 512 -13.68 -1.05 16.72
C GLY A 512 -14.54 -2.07 15.98
N ILE A 513 -15.59 -2.55 16.66
CA ILE A 513 -16.57 -3.53 16.17
C ILE A 513 -17.98 -3.11 16.57
N GLN A 514 -18.95 -3.23 15.66
CA GLN A 514 -20.36 -2.95 15.91
C GLN A 514 -21.25 -4.05 15.30
N LEU A 515 -22.32 -4.44 16.01
CA LEU A 515 -23.34 -5.30 15.43
C LEU A 515 -24.19 -4.54 14.41
N PHE A 516 -24.63 -5.24 13.36
CA PHE A 516 -25.70 -4.77 12.51
C PHE A 516 -26.68 -5.90 12.21
N ASP A 517 -27.87 -5.53 11.79
CA ASP A 517 -28.80 -6.42 11.13
C ASP A 517 -29.12 -5.92 9.72
N PHE A 518 -29.47 -6.81 8.82
CA PHE A 518 -29.69 -6.51 7.40
C PHE A 518 -30.80 -7.38 6.82
N SER A 519 -31.33 -7.02 5.67
CA SER A 519 -32.33 -7.83 4.97
C SER A 519 -31.67 -9.03 4.31
N LYS A 520 -32.17 -10.23 4.58
CA LYS A 520 -31.89 -11.40 3.72
C LYS A 520 -32.58 -11.17 2.37
N ASP A 521 -31.89 -11.49 1.28
CA ASP A 521 -32.42 -11.49 -0.09
C ASP A 521 -33.10 -12.82 -0.45
#